data_AF-A0A0F9TGM4-F1
#
_entry.id   AF-A0A0F9TGM4-F1
#
_cell.length_a   1.000
_cell.length_b   1.000
_cell.length_c   1.000
_cell.angle_alpha   90.00
_cell.angle_beta   90.00
_cell.angle_gamma   90.00
#
_symmetry.space_group_name_H-M   'P 1'
#
loop_
_entity.id
_entity.type
_entity.pdbx_description
1 polymer ?
#
loop_
_entity_poly.entity_id
_entity_poly.type
_entity_poly.pdbx_seq_one_letter_code
_entity_poly.pdbx_strand_id
1 'polypeptide(L)' 'MPSKVVKRGSKWAVVEKSSGKVKSQHDTRRKAEGSRRIRDSAREKK' A
#
# COMPACT_ATOMS: atom_id res chain seq x y z
N MET A 1 -5.57 -7.02 6.50
CA MET A 1 -5.80 -7.64 5.19
C MET A 1 -4.57 -7.34 4.37
N PRO A 2 -4.10 -8.29 3.54
CA PRO A 2 -2.93 -8.06 2.73
C PRO A 2 -3.15 -6.85 1.82
N SER A 3 -2.16 -5.97 1.74
CA SER A 3 -2.20 -4.79 0.86
C SER A 3 -1.30 -4.99 -0.36
N LYS A 4 -1.60 -4.31 -1.47
CA LYS A 4 -0.77 -4.34 -2.69
C LYS A 4 -0.48 -2.92 -3.17
N VAL A 5 0.64 -2.76 -3.87
CA VAL A 5 1.00 -1.50 -4.52
C VAL A 5 0.52 -1.56 -5.96
N VAL A 6 -0.20 -0.53 -6.40
CA VAL A 6 -0.73 -0.41 -7.77
C VAL A 6 -0.41 0.97 -8.32
N LYS A 7 -0.07 1.05 -9.61
CA LYS A 7 0.10 2.34 -10.30
C LYS A 7 -1.27 2.91 -10.63
N ARG A 8 -1.51 4.19 -10.30
CA ARG A 8 -2.71 4.95 -10.66
C ARG A 8 -2.28 6.28 -11.27
N GLY A 9 -2.35 6.38 -12.59
CA GLY A 9 -1.84 7.53 -13.34
C GLY A 9 -0.34 7.71 -13.10
N SER A 10 0.05 8.91 -12.66
CA SER A 10 1.43 9.28 -12.32
C SER A 10 1.90 8.81 -10.93
N LYS A 11 0.98 8.33 -10.07
CA LYS A 11 1.26 7.98 -8.68
C LYS A 11 1.15 6.48 -8.40
N TRP A 12 1.70 6.07 -7.27
CA TRP A 12 1.68 4.72 -6.73
C TRP A 12 0.81 4.65 -5.48
N ALA A 13 -0.22 3.83 -5.50
CA ALA A 13 -1.17 3.68 -4.42
C ALA A 13 -0.97 2.34 -3.68
N VAL A 14 -1.08 2.36 -2.35
CA VAL A 14 -1.24 1.16 -1.54
C VAL A 14 -2.73 0.90 -1.39
N VAL A 15 -3.21 -0.23 -1.90
CA VAL A 15 -4.62 -0.64 -1.86
C VAL A 15 -4.79 -1.92 -1.05
N GLU A 16 -5.89 -2.04 -0.32
CA GLU A 16 -6.27 -3.32 0.29
C GLU A 16 -6.64 -4.33 -0.80
N LYS A 17 -6.14 -5.57 -0.70
CA LYS A 17 -6.48 -6.61 -1.69
C LYS A 17 -7.95 -7.03 -1.62
N SER A 18 -8.56 -7.02 -0.44
CA SER A 18 -9.94 -7.46 -0.20
C SER A 18 -10.99 -6.46 -0.69
N SER A 19 -10.80 -5.18 -0.40
CA SER A 19 -11.78 -4.12 -0.65
C SER A 19 -11.42 -3.24 -1.85
N GLY A 20 -10.18 -3.31 -2.36
CA GLY A 20 -9.66 -2.36 -3.33
C GLY A 20 -9.50 -0.93 -2.77
N LYS A 21 -9.77 -0.71 -1.49
CA LYS A 21 -9.74 0.62 -0.87
C LYS A 21 -8.31 1.16 -0.87
N VAL A 22 -8.16 2.39 -1.38
CA VAL A 22 -6.89 3.11 -1.34
C VAL A 22 -6.61 3.52 0.10
N LYS A 23 -5.45 3.11 0.61
CA LYS A 23 -5.00 3.43 1.96
C LYS A 23 -3.95 4.54 1.97
N SER A 24 -3.19 4.71 0.90
CA SER A 24 -2.25 5.83 0.70
C SER A 24 -1.80 5.93 -0.75
N GLN A 25 -1.30 7.10 -1.14
CA GLN A 25 -0.70 7.37 -2.44
C GLN A 25 0.69 7.99 -2.27
N HIS A 26 1.57 7.71 -3.22
CA HIS A 26 2.98 8.13 -3.22
C HIS A 26 3.43 8.44 -4.64
N ASP A 27 4.41 9.31 -4.78
CA ASP A 27 4.94 9.65 -6.12
C ASP A 27 5.82 8.54 -6.71
N THR A 28 6.43 7.71 -5.85
CA THR A 28 7.32 6.63 -6.28
C THR A 28 6.90 5.28 -5.73
N ARG A 29 7.17 4.23 -6.52
CA ARG A 29 6.93 2.84 -6.13
C ARG A 29 7.64 2.47 -4.83
N ARG A 30 8.88 2.93 -4.65
CA ARG A 30 9.71 2.65 -3.47
C ARG A 30 9.06 3.15 -2.18
N LYS A 31 8.52 4.38 -2.19
CA LYS A 31 7.78 4.94 -1.04
C LYS A 31 6.49 4.16 -0.76
N ALA A 32 5.75 3.79 -1.81
CA ALA A 32 4.54 2.97 -1.68
C ALA A 32 4.84 1.57 -1.12
N GLU A 33 5.91 0.91 -1.57
CA GLU A 33 6.33 -0.40 -1.06
C GLU A 33 6.84 -0.32 0.39
N GLY A 34 7.57 0.73 0.74
CA GLY A 34 7.95 0.99 2.14
C GLY A 34 6.73 1.13 3.04
N SER A 35 5.74 1.92 2.63
CA SER A 35 4.46 2.04 3.35
C SER A 35 3.68 0.74 3.43
N ARG A 36 3.71 -0.08 2.36
CA ARG A 36 3.09 -1.42 2.35
C ARG A 36 3.71 -2.30 3.43
N ARG A 37 5.05 -2.38 3.46
CA ARG A 37 5.79 -3.22 4.42
C ARG A 37 5.49 -2.81 5.86
N ILE A 38 5.58 -1.51 6.18
CA ILE A 38 5.29 -1.01 7.53
C ILE A 38 3.87 -1.38 7.99
N ARG A 39 2.87 -1.27 7.09
CA ARG A 39 1.49 -1.64 7.42
C ARG A 39 1.27 -3.13 7.59
N ASP A 40 1.90 -3.95 6.77
CA ASP A 40 1.83 -5.40 6.90
C ASP A 40 2.44 -5.83 8.24
N SER A 41 3.65 -5.35 8.55
CA SER A 41 4.36 -5.66 9.79
C SER A 41 3.66 -5.11 11.05
N ALA A 42 3.04 -3.93 10.97
CA ALA A 42 2.27 -3.36 12.09
C ALA A 42 1.00 -4.15 12.40
N ARG A 43 0.49 -4.94 11.44
CA ARG A 43 -0.72 -5.73 11.59
C ARG A 43 -0.46 -7.15 12.08
N GLU A 44 0.72 -7.73 11.82
CA GLU A 44 1.09 -9.03 12.41
C GLU A 44 1.32 -8.96 13.92
N LYS A 45 1.60 -7.77 14.47
CA LYS A 45 1.80 -7.57 15.90
C LYS A 45 0.50 -7.34 16.70
N LYS A 46 -0.68 -7.46 16.08
CA LYS A 46 -1.97 -7.16 16.71
C LYS A 46 -2.99 -8.26 16.43
#